data_AF-A0A9R0TVH6-F1
#
_entry.id   AF-A0A9R0TVH6-F1
#
_cell.length_a   1.000
_cell.length_b   1.000
_cell.length_c   1.000
_cell.angle_alpha   90.00
_cell.angle_beta   90.00
_cell.angle_gamma   90.00
#
_symmetry.space_group_name_H-M   'P 1'
#
loop_
_entity.id
_entity.type
_entity.pdbx_description
1 polymer ?
#
loop_
_entity_poly.entity_id
_entity_poly.type
_entity_poly.pdbx_seq_one_letter_code
_entity_poly.pdbx_strand_id
1 'polypeptide(L)'
;MRDMFVPPYDNAGAGAPLLMLQVTFFRCGGVALGTAMHHFVIDGRSAFHFIQTWASIARGDASATVAPSLDRTPLCARSPPAVHFDHSREYRLTAPASTDPPAAGGVKPSSEYASAILRVTGAQAAALRARAGAPRVSTFRALVAHVWRCACAARSLAPDAESRLYTMIDMRARLSPPLPDAYFGNAVVRTSVSARVGDLLSGPLGFAARRLRAATGQGDEYARSVVDYLETADMGALPSSGLPGTDLRVISWMGMPSHDADFGWGEPALLAPALMFYPGFVYLMSCPGKGGDVAVAVSLEPDRLARFRELFFEEMAAME
;
A
#
# COMPACT_ATOMS: atom_id res chain seq x y z
N MET A 1 -4.06 22.37 10.38
CA MET A 1 -4.03 20.91 10.56
C MET A 1 -5.34 20.38 9.98
N ARG A 2 -5.33 19.37 9.09
CA ARG A 2 -6.61 18.73 8.72
C ARG A 2 -7.14 18.07 9.98
N ASP A 3 -8.35 18.38 10.41
CA ASP A 3 -9.00 17.67 11.53
C ASP A 3 -9.30 16.25 11.08
N MET A 4 -8.29 15.39 11.16
CA MET A 4 -8.46 13.97 10.92
C MET A 4 -9.34 13.42 12.04
N PHE A 5 -10.26 12.52 11.72
CA PHE A 5 -11.05 11.80 12.73
C PHE A 5 -10.21 10.78 13.52
N VAL A 6 -8.91 11.02 13.69
CA VAL A 6 -7.92 10.15 14.32
C VAL A 6 -7.16 10.98 15.38
N PRO A 7 -6.81 10.41 16.54
CA PRO A 7 -6.11 11.17 17.58
C PRO A 7 -4.81 11.81 17.06
N PRO A 8 -4.56 13.10 17.37
CA PRO A 8 -3.26 13.70 17.11
C PRO A 8 -2.22 13.08 18.04
N TYR A 9 -0.98 12.94 17.55
CA TYR A 9 0.14 12.50 18.36
C TYR A 9 1.35 13.37 18.09
N ASP A 10 1.74 14.15 19.08
CA ASP A 10 3.00 14.90 19.08
C ASP A 10 4.09 14.03 19.69
N ASN A 11 5.19 13.85 18.96
CA ASN A 11 6.28 12.92 19.30
C ASN A 11 7.20 13.44 20.43
N ALA A 12 6.62 14.08 21.46
CA ALA A 12 7.32 14.89 22.45
C ALA A 12 7.72 14.13 23.74
N GLY A 13 7.69 12.79 23.77
CA GLY A 13 7.96 12.00 24.98
C GLY A 13 8.59 10.62 24.75
N ALA A 14 9.00 9.97 25.84
CA ALA A 14 9.54 8.60 25.84
C ALA A 14 8.40 7.58 25.66
N GLY A 15 8.35 6.96 24.48
CA GLY A 15 7.41 5.89 24.12
C GLY A 15 6.38 6.34 23.09
N ALA A 16 6.31 5.64 21.96
CA ALA A 16 5.28 5.86 20.94
C ALA A 16 4.06 4.94 21.21
N PRO A 17 2.82 5.47 21.25
CA PRO A 17 1.63 4.66 21.44
C PRO A 17 1.48 3.67 20.28
N LEU A 18 1.20 2.40 20.60
CA LEU A 18 1.01 1.35 19.59
C LEU A 18 -0.38 1.39 18.96
N LEU A 19 -1.37 1.90 19.67
CA LEU A 19 -2.76 2.01 19.25
C LEU A 19 -3.37 3.30 19.82
N MET A 20 -4.05 4.06 18.97
CA MET A 20 -4.88 5.19 19.36
C MET A 20 -6.21 5.10 18.60
N LEU A 21 -7.30 5.43 19.30
CA LEU A 21 -8.67 5.28 18.80
C LEU A 21 -9.45 6.57 19.05
N GLN A 22 -10.31 6.95 18.11
CA GLN A 22 -11.25 8.06 18.27
C GLN A 22 -12.62 7.67 17.71
N VAL A 23 -13.67 7.88 18.50
CA VAL A 23 -15.05 7.74 18.06
C VAL A 23 -15.66 9.13 17.98
N THR A 24 -16.12 9.53 16.80
CA THR A 24 -16.71 10.84 16.53
C THR A 24 -18.18 10.67 16.15
N PHE A 25 -19.08 11.25 16.94
CA PHE A 25 -20.51 11.26 16.66
C PHE A 25 -20.90 12.53 15.91
N PHE A 26 -21.54 12.37 14.75
CA PHE A 26 -22.03 13.48 13.95
C PHE A 26 -23.42 13.92 14.40
N ARG A 27 -23.75 15.19 14.20
CA ARG A 27 -25.09 15.74 14.52
C ARG A 27 -26.23 15.05 13.76
N CYS A 28 -25.94 14.45 12.60
CA CYS A 28 -26.90 13.69 11.81
C CYS A 28 -27.08 12.22 12.27
N GLY A 29 -26.44 11.82 13.37
CA GLY A 29 -26.48 10.44 13.89
C GLY A 29 -25.46 9.49 13.28
N GLY A 30 -24.66 9.93 12.30
CA GLY A 30 -23.53 9.15 11.80
C GLY A 30 -22.42 9.00 12.85
N VAL A 31 -21.56 8.01 12.66
CA VAL A 31 -20.38 7.75 13.52
C VAL A 31 -19.14 7.54 12.65
N ALA A 32 -18.01 8.14 13.04
CA ALA A 32 -16.71 7.81 12.49
C ALA A 32 -15.83 7.17 13.58
N LEU A 33 -15.22 6.04 13.24
CA LEU A 33 -14.19 5.39 14.05
C LEU A 33 -12.83 5.61 13.36
N GLY A 34 -11.96 6.40 13.98
CA GLY A 34 -10.58 6.57 13.55
C GLY A 34 -9.63 5.71 14.35
N THR A 35 -8.68 5.10 13.64
CA THR A 35 -7.64 4.25 14.23
C THR A 35 -6.26 4.72 13.77
N ALA A 36 -5.33 4.88 14.70
CA ALA A 36 -3.90 4.97 14.42
C ALA A 36 -3.19 3.79 15.09
N MET A 37 -2.50 2.99 14.28
CA MET A 37 -1.80 1.78 14.73
C MET A 37 -0.34 1.85 14.31
N HIS A 38 0.57 1.61 15.25
CA HIS A 38 1.99 1.71 14.98
C HIS A 38 2.46 0.53 14.11
N HIS A 39 2.86 0.80 12.87
CA HIS A 39 3.14 -0.23 11.87
C HIS A 39 4.29 -1.18 12.26
N PHE A 40 5.14 -0.82 13.23
CA PHE A 40 6.16 -1.73 13.79
C PHE A 40 5.57 -3.06 14.29
N VAL A 41 4.38 -3.04 14.90
CA VAL A 41 3.78 -4.25 15.48
C VAL A 41 2.79 -4.93 14.55
N ILE A 42 2.28 -4.23 13.53
CA ILE A 42 1.09 -4.65 12.79
C ILE A 42 1.12 -4.27 11.30
N ASP A 43 0.73 -5.21 10.43
CA ASP A 43 0.43 -4.95 9.01
C ASP A 43 -1.08 -4.81 8.77
N GLY A 44 -1.47 -4.45 7.55
CA GLY A 44 -2.89 -4.24 7.20
C GLY A 44 -3.80 -5.45 7.49
N ARG A 45 -3.34 -6.68 7.20
CA ARG A 45 -4.14 -7.89 7.47
C ARG A 45 -4.38 -8.10 8.96
N SER A 46 -3.35 -7.92 9.77
CA SER A 46 -3.44 -8.02 11.23
C SER A 46 -4.28 -6.88 11.83
N ALA A 47 -4.19 -5.67 11.26
CA ALA A 47 -5.02 -4.54 11.68
C ALA A 47 -6.51 -4.80 11.42
N PHE A 48 -6.87 -5.36 10.27
CA PHE A 48 -8.25 -5.76 10.01
C PHE A 48 -8.71 -6.88 10.92
N HIS A 49 -7.88 -7.90 11.17
CA HIS A 49 -8.21 -8.96 12.13
C HIS A 49 -8.46 -8.40 13.54
N PHE A 50 -7.65 -7.43 13.98
CA PHE A 50 -7.89 -6.72 15.26
C PHE A 50 -9.24 -6.00 15.26
N ILE A 51 -9.54 -5.19 14.24
CA ILE A 51 -10.78 -4.41 14.16
C ILE A 51 -12.01 -5.32 14.14
N GLN A 52 -11.97 -6.40 13.36
CA GLN A 52 -13.06 -7.38 13.31
C GLN A 52 -13.27 -8.10 14.64
N THR A 53 -12.18 -8.49 15.30
CA THR A 53 -12.24 -9.13 16.61
C THR A 53 -12.86 -8.18 17.63
N TRP A 54 -12.45 -6.91 17.61
CA TRP A 54 -13.03 -5.86 18.45
C TRP A 54 -14.52 -5.67 18.17
N ALA A 55 -14.92 -5.56 16.90
CA ALA A 55 -16.31 -5.44 16.49
C ALA A 55 -17.16 -6.62 16.99
N SER A 56 -16.69 -7.86 16.84
CA SER A 56 -17.38 -9.04 17.34
C SER A 56 -17.52 -9.07 18.86
N ILE A 57 -16.48 -8.68 19.60
CA ILE A 57 -16.56 -8.57 21.07
C ILE A 57 -17.58 -7.50 21.47
N ALA A 58 -17.61 -6.35 20.77
CA ALA A 58 -18.55 -5.27 21.06
C ALA A 58 -20.02 -5.68 20.88
N ARG A 59 -20.30 -6.62 19.97
CA ARG A 59 -21.64 -7.20 19.76
C ARG A 59 -21.99 -8.34 20.73
N GLY A 60 -21.04 -8.81 21.54
CA GLY A 60 -21.22 -9.96 22.44
C GLY A 60 -20.86 -11.32 21.82
N ASP A 61 -20.28 -11.35 20.62
CA ASP A 61 -19.94 -12.58 19.88
C ASP A 61 -18.50 -13.06 20.16
N ALA A 62 -17.97 -12.85 21.36
CA ALA A 62 -16.56 -13.10 21.68
C ALA A 62 -16.13 -14.56 21.40
N SER A 63 -17.04 -15.53 21.57
CA SER A 63 -16.78 -16.95 21.33
C SER A 63 -16.53 -17.32 19.86
N ALA A 64 -16.88 -16.46 18.91
CA ALA A 64 -16.65 -16.67 17.48
C ALA A 64 -15.30 -16.10 17.00
N THR A 65 -14.53 -15.47 17.89
CA THR A 65 -13.27 -14.81 17.51
C THR A 65 -12.12 -15.81 17.40
N VAL A 66 -11.23 -15.57 16.43
CA VAL A 66 -10.02 -16.39 16.23
C VAL A 66 -8.86 -15.75 16.97
N ALA A 67 -8.26 -16.49 17.90
CA ALA A 67 -7.09 -16.02 18.65
C ALA A 67 -5.90 -15.74 17.71
N PRO A 68 -5.18 -14.63 17.89
CA PRO A 68 -4.01 -14.31 17.08
C PRO A 68 -2.85 -15.26 17.40
N SER A 69 -2.13 -15.70 16.37
CA SER A 69 -0.83 -16.34 16.56
C SER A 69 0.25 -15.27 16.72
N LEU A 70 0.91 -15.28 17.88
CA LEU A 70 1.98 -14.35 18.25
C LEU A 70 3.38 -14.94 18.08
N ASP A 71 3.48 -16.19 17.61
CA ASP A 71 4.75 -16.87 17.40
C ASP A 71 5.51 -16.21 16.24
N ARG A 72 6.59 -15.48 16.56
CA ARG A 72 7.46 -14.80 15.60
C ARG A 72 8.59 -15.69 15.09
N THR A 73 8.81 -16.86 15.70
CA THR A 73 9.93 -17.76 15.35
C THR A 73 9.94 -18.15 13.87
N PRO A 74 8.80 -18.30 13.15
CA PRO A 74 8.82 -18.59 11.73
C PRO A 74 9.41 -17.48 10.87
N LEU A 75 9.67 -16.27 11.40
CA LEU A 75 10.28 -15.15 10.70
C LEU A 75 11.64 -14.75 11.27
N CYS A 76 12.28 -15.61 12.07
CA CYS A 76 13.66 -15.39 12.49
C CYS A 76 14.63 -15.53 11.31
N ALA A 77 15.72 -14.77 11.37
CA ALA A 77 16.84 -14.91 10.44
C ALA A 77 17.47 -16.29 10.56
N ARG A 78 18.07 -16.76 9.46
CA ARG A 78 18.90 -17.97 9.45
C ARG A 78 20.18 -17.71 10.22
N SER A 79 20.81 -18.79 10.71
CA SER A 79 22.10 -18.74 11.38
C SER A 79 23.10 -19.68 10.68
N PRO A 80 24.06 -19.16 9.89
CA PRO A 80 24.28 -17.74 9.60
C PRO A 80 23.22 -17.15 8.64
N PRO A 81 23.01 -15.82 8.63
CA PRO A 81 22.17 -15.16 7.63
C PRO A 81 22.68 -15.43 6.20
N ALA A 82 21.76 -15.72 5.27
CA ALA A 82 22.06 -16.03 3.88
C ALA A 82 21.28 -15.10 2.93
N VAL A 83 21.93 -14.03 2.46
CA VAL A 83 21.31 -13.07 1.54
C VAL A 83 21.48 -13.53 0.09
N HIS A 84 20.38 -13.94 -0.54
CA HIS A 84 20.37 -14.47 -1.92
C HIS A 84 19.92 -13.46 -2.99
N PHE A 85 19.38 -12.29 -2.60
CA PHE A 85 18.90 -11.27 -3.52
C PHE A 85 19.41 -9.89 -3.10
N ASP A 86 19.53 -8.98 -4.06
CA ASP A 86 19.83 -7.57 -3.76
C ASP A 86 18.56 -6.89 -3.22
N HIS A 87 18.57 -6.59 -1.92
CA HIS A 87 17.49 -5.86 -1.22
C HIS A 87 17.82 -4.38 -0.99
N SER A 88 18.99 -3.93 -1.44
CA SER A 88 19.47 -2.56 -1.21
C SER A 88 18.63 -1.51 -1.92
N ARG A 89 17.79 -1.88 -2.89
CA ARG A 89 16.91 -0.95 -3.62
C ARG A 89 15.58 -0.72 -2.91
N GLU A 90 15.04 -1.75 -2.27
CA GLU A 90 13.76 -1.71 -1.56
C GLU A 90 13.92 -1.31 -0.09
N TYR A 91 15.07 -1.61 0.51
CA TYR A 91 15.33 -1.41 1.93
C TYR A 91 16.55 -0.53 2.19
N ARG A 92 17.06 0.13 1.14
CA ARG A 92 18.29 0.95 1.11
C ARG A 92 18.67 1.52 2.47
N LEU A 93 19.56 0.80 3.14
CA LEU A 93 20.32 1.32 4.27
C LEU A 93 21.32 2.28 3.64
N THR A 94 21.31 3.56 3.99
CA THR A 94 22.37 4.45 3.49
C THR A 94 23.70 3.89 3.97
N ALA A 95 24.61 3.58 3.04
CA ALA A 95 26.04 3.57 3.36
C ALA A 95 26.38 4.95 3.97
N PRO A 96 27.35 5.05 4.89
CA PRO A 96 27.70 6.33 5.51
C PRO A 96 27.94 7.37 4.42
N ALA A 97 27.30 8.53 4.60
CA ALA A 97 27.16 9.58 3.61
C ALA A 97 28.40 9.69 2.70
N SER A 98 28.23 9.37 1.42
CA SER A 98 29.16 9.83 0.40
C SER A 98 29.21 11.35 0.50
N THR A 99 30.41 11.91 0.66
CA THR A 99 30.68 13.36 0.68
C THR A 99 30.44 14.05 -0.67
N ASP A 100 29.86 13.34 -1.63
CA ASP A 100 29.54 13.90 -2.94
C ASP A 100 28.39 14.90 -2.80
N PRO A 101 28.55 16.13 -3.31
CA PRO A 101 27.47 17.10 -3.31
C PRO A 101 26.30 16.54 -4.12
N PRO A 102 25.04 16.78 -3.69
CA PRO A 102 23.88 16.33 -4.44
C PRO A 102 23.97 16.85 -5.87
N ALA A 103 23.85 15.95 -6.84
CA ALA A 103 23.78 16.32 -8.25
C ALA A 103 22.77 17.46 -8.43
N ALA A 104 23.24 18.58 -8.97
CA ALA A 104 22.42 19.74 -9.26
C ALA A 104 21.28 19.32 -10.19
N GLY A 105 20.06 19.22 -9.64
CA GLY A 105 18.88 18.73 -10.37
C GLY A 105 17.93 17.84 -9.56
N GLY A 106 18.33 17.37 -8.37
CA GLY A 106 17.44 16.62 -7.48
C GLY A 106 16.34 17.50 -6.87
N VAL A 107 15.11 17.41 -7.38
CA VAL A 107 13.92 17.96 -6.72
C VAL A 107 13.79 17.30 -5.34
N LYS A 108 13.89 18.07 -4.26
CA LYS A 108 13.56 17.56 -2.91
C LYS A 108 12.13 17.01 -2.94
N PRO A 109 11.85 15.80 -2.42
CA PRO A 109 10.48 15.30 -2.33
C PRO A 109 9.62 16.33 -1.59
N SER A 110 8.59 16.86 -2.25
CA SER A 110 7.60 17.70 -1.57
C SER A 110 6.86 16.83 -0.54
N SER A 111 6.75 17.32 0.69
CA SER A 111 5.87 16.71 1.69
C SER A 111 4.42 17.11 1.48
N GLU A 112 4.16 18.15 0.70
CA GLU A 112 2.81 18.62 0.40
C GLU A 112 2.15 17.75 -0.67
N TYR A 113 0.96 17.25 -0.36
CA TYR A 113 0.18 16.42 -1.26
C TYR A 113 -1.31 16.78 -1.22
N ALA A 114 -1.98 16.58 -2.35
CA ALA A 114 -3.42 16.47 -2.42
C ALA A 114 -3.79 14.98 -2.56
N SER A 115 -4.98 14.60 -2.10
CA SER A 115 -5.47 13.23 -2.22
C SER A 115 -6.90 13.18 -2.75
N ALA A 116 -7.23 12.09 -3.43
CA ALA A 116 -8.58 11.79 -3.90
C ALA A 116 -8.86 10.30 -3.77
N ILE A 117 -10.13 9.95 -3.58
CA ILE A 117 -10.62 8.58 -3.68
C ILE A 117 -11.43 8.48 -4.97
N LEU A 118 -10.95 7.66 -5.91
CA LEU A 118 -11.56 7.48 -7.22
C LEU A 118 -12.26 6.12 -7.23
N ARG A 119 -13.58 6.12 -7.45
CA ARG A 119 -14.35 4.89 -7.59
C ARG A 119 -14.22 4.36 -9.02
N VAL A 120 -13.85 3.09 -9.14
CA VAL A 120 -13.84 2.33 -10.39
C VAL A 120 -14.92 1.25 -10.29
N THR A 121 -15.85 1.24 -11.23
CA THR A 121 -16.92 0.23 -11.24
C THR A 121 -16.36 -1.15 -11.59
N GLY A 122 -17.06 -2.22 -11.21
CA GLY A 122 -16.69 -3.58 -11.61
C GLY A 122 -16.57 -3.74 -13.13
N ALA A 123 -17.41 -3.05 -13.91
CA ALA A 123 -17.36 -3.04 -15.37
C ALA A 123 -16.07 -2.36 -15.88
N GLN A 124 -15.72 -1.19 -15.35
CA GLN A 124 -14.47 -0.49 -15.70
C GLN A 124 -13.23 -1.31 -15.30
N ALA A 125 -13.26 -1.94 -14.13
CA ALA A 125 -12.20 -2.83 -13.67
C ALA A 125 -12.04 -4.07 -14.59
N ALA A 126 -13.15 -4.64 -15.07
CA ALA A 126 -13.15 -5.74 -16.03
C ALA A 126 -12.61 -5.31 -17.40
N ALA A 127 -13.02 -4.14 -17.91
CA ALA A 127 -12.53 -3.57 -19.17
C ALA A 127 -11.02 -3.32 -19.13
N LEU A 128 -10.52 -2.72 -18.06
CA LEU A 128 -9.08 -2.55 -17.83
C LEU A 128 -8.33 -3.87 -17.83
N ARG A 129 -8.88 -4.88 -17.14
CA ARG A 129 -8.29 -6.22 -17.07
C ARG A 129 -8.25 -6.88 -18.44
N ALA A 130 -9.29 -6.72 -19.25
CA ALA A 130 -9.33 -7.21 -20.63
C ALA A 130 -8.23 -6.54 -21.48
N ARG A 131 -8.15 -5.20 -21.45
CA ARG A 131 -7.14 -4.41 -22.17
C ARG A 131 -5.71 -4.73 -21.76
N ALA A 132 -5.49 -5.10 -20.49
CA ALA A 132 -4.18 -5.49 -19.99
C ALA A 132 -3.75 -6.91 -20.42
N GLY A 133 -4.64 -7.71 -21.01
CA GLY A 133 -4.36 -9.08 -21.46
C GLY A 133 -4.94 -10.17 -20.54
N ALA A 134 -6.22 -10.05 -20.19
CA ALA A 134 -6.97 -11.12 -19.54
C ALA A 134 -6.87 -12.46 -20.33
N PRO A 135 -6.97 -13.63 -19.66
CA PRO A 135 -7.18 -13.84 -18.22
C PRO A 135 -5.89 -13.84 -17.38
N ARG A 136 -4.72 -13.62 -17.99
CA ARG A 136 -3.41 -13.75 -17.32
C ARG A 136 -3.07 -12.58 -16.37
N VAL A 137 -3.87 -11.51 -16.39
CA VAL A 137 -3.70 -10.30 -15.58
C VAL A 137 -4.81 -10.20 -14.53
N SER A 138 -4.44 -9.92 -13.28
CA SER A 138 -5.38 -9.67 -12.19
C SER A 138 -5.89 -8.24 -12.21
N THR A 139 -7.06 -8.00 -11.61
CA THR A 139 -7.63 -6.65 -11.46
C THR A 139 -6.64 -5.68 -10.79
N PHE A 140 -5.94 -6.12 -9.75
CA PHE A 140 -4.86 -5.35 -9.12
C PHE A 140 -3.82 -4.89 -10.15
N ARG A 141 -3.24 -5.81 -10.92
CA ARG A 141 -2.17 -5.46 -11.88
C ARG A 141 -2.67 -4.54 -12.99
N ALA A 142 -3.91 -4.72 -13.46
CA ALA A 142 -4.50 -3.87 -14.48
C ALA A 142 -4.74 -2.43 -13.97
N LEU A 143 -5.35 -2.29 -12.80
CA LEU A 143 -5.60 -0.97 -12.18
C LEU A 143 -4.29 -0.26 -11.83
N VAL A 144 -3.33 -0.98 -11.26
CA VAL A 144 -2.04 -0.39 -10.88
C VAL A 144 -1.22 0.01 -12.11
N ALA A 145 -1.26 -0.79 -13.19
CA ALA A 145 -0.67 -0.40 -14.46
C ALA A 145 -1.31 0.88 -15.01
N HIS A 146 -2.64 1.02 -14.88
CA HIS A 146 -3.38 2.19 -15.30
C HIS A 146 -2.98 3.44 -14.50
N VAL A 147 -3.02 3.33 -13.17
CA VAL A 147 -2.57 4.39 -12.24
C VAL A 147 -1.14 4.81 -12.55
N TRP A 148 -0.24 3.86 -12.79
CA TRP A 148 1.17 4.15 -13.06
C TRP A 148 1.35 4.99 -14.33
N ARG A 149 0.66 4.62 -15.42
CA ARG A 149 0.65 5.37 -16.68
C ARG A 149 0.09 6.78 -16.49
N CYS A 150 -1.09 6.90 -15.86
CA CYS A 150 -1.72 8.20 -15.60
C CYS A 150 -0.84 9.11 -14.73
N ALA A 151 -0.15 8.56 -13.71
CA ALA A 151 0.75 9.34 -12.86
C ALA A 151 1.98 9.84 -13.62
N CYS A 152 2.61 9.00 -14.44
CA CYS A 152 3.74 9.41 -15.28
C CYS A 152 3.33 10.52 -16.26
N ALA A 153 2.17 10.39 -16.89
CA ALA A 153 1.64 11.39 -17.81
C ALA A 153 1.26 12.70 -17.09
N ALA A 154 0.58 12.64 -15.95
CA ALA A 154 0.17 13.83 -15.18
C ALA A 154 1.36 14.64 -14.65
N ARG A 155 2.47 13.96 -14.35
CA ARG A 155 3.74 14.59 -13.94
C ARG A 155 4.61 15.07 -15.11
N SER A 156 4.18 14.84 -16.35
CA SER A 156 4.94 15.16 -17.57
C SER A 156 6.38 14.65 -17.51
N LEU A 157 6.58 13.42 -17.00
CA LEU A 157 7.91 12.84 -16.87
C LEU A 157 8.55 12.65 -18.25
N ALA A 158 9.86 12.90 -18.34
CA ALA A 158 10.59 12.75 -19.59
C ALA A 158 10.59 11.28 -20.06
N PRO A 159 10.44 11.00 -21.37
CA PRO A 159 10.33 9.62 -21.88
C PRO A 159 11.52 8.71 -21.54
N ASP A 160 12.71 9.31 -21.37
CA ASP A 160 13.97 8.64 -21.01
C ASP A 160 14.14 8.43 -19.50
N ALA A 161 13.32 9.08 -18.67
CA ALA A 161 13.34 8.88 -17.22
C ALA A 161 12.87 7.45 -16.85
N GLU A 162 13.48 6.90 -15.80
CA GLU A 162 13.02 5.67 -15.16
C GLU A 162 11.99 6.04 -14.08
N SER A 163 10.88 5.31 -14.07
CA SER A 163 9.90 5.35 -12.98
C SER A 163 9.92 4.01 -12.25
N ARG A 164 9.80 4.03 -10.92
CA ARG A 164 9.71 2.82 -10.10
C ARG A 164 8.38 2.73 -9.37
N LEU A 165 7.85 1.52 -9.32
CA LEU A 165 6.65 1.20 -8.57
C LEU A 165 6.98 0.20 -7.46
N TYR A 166 6.75 0.62 -6.22
CA TYR A 166 6.87 -0.18 -5.02
C TYR A 166 5.52 -0.80 -4.64
N THR A 167 5.53 -2.06 -4.22
CA THR A 167 4.34 -2.73 -3.67
C THR A 167 4.73 -3.61 -2.48
N MET A 168 3.73 -4.05 -1.74
CA MET A 168 3.89 -5.03 -0.66
C MET A 168 3.26 -6.37 -1.07
N ILE A 169 3.84 -7.48 -0.62
CA ILE A 169 3.29 -8.82 -0.78
C ILE A 169 3.02 -9.41 0.61
N ASP A 170 1.81 -9.93 0.83
CA ASP A 170 1.51 -10.79 1.99
C ASP A 170 2.19 -12.15 1.80
N MET A 171 3.12 -12.46 2.71
CA MET A 171 3.93 -13.67 2.66
C MET A 171 3.33 -14.83 3.45
N ARG A 172 2.27 -14.64 4.23
CA ARG A 172 1.68 -15.68 5.09
C ARG A 172 1.47 -17.01 4.36
N ALA A 173 0.78 -16.97 3.22
CA ALA A 173 0.49 -18.15 2.40
C ALA A 173 1.63 -18.56 1.44
N ARG A 174 2.73 -17.79 1.39
CA ARG A 174 3.83 -17.98 0.44
C ARG A 174 5.09 -18.57 1.07
N LEU A 175 5.17 -18.57 2.39
CA LEU A 175 6.24 -19.24 3.12
C LEU A 175 6.06 -20.76 3.09
N SER A 176 7.15 -21.48 3.29
CA SER A 176 7.15 -22.94 3.40
C SER A 176 7.81 -23.37 4.72
N PRO A 177 7.05 -23.82 5.73
CA PRO A 177 5.58 -23.91 5.78
C PRO A 177 4.89 -22.54 5.82
N PRO A 178 3.61 -22.45 5.42
CA PRO A 178 2.85 -21.20 5.50
C PRO A 178 2.67 -20.77 6.97
N LEU A 179 2.59 -19.45 7.19
CA LEU A 179 2.20 -18.91 8.49
C LEU A 179 0.73 -19.22 8.78
N PRO A 180 0.34 -19.31 10.06
CA PRO A 180 -1.07 -19.38 10.43
C PRO A 180 -1.87 -18.24 9.80
N ASP A 181 -3.12 -18.50 9.39
CA ASP A 181 -3.98 -17.45 8.84
C ASP A 181 -4.23 -16.31 9.82
N ALA A 182 -4.22 -16.63 11.12
CA ALA A 182 -4.32 -15.70 12.24
C ALA A 182 -2.96 -15.16 12.73
N TYR A 183 -1.87 -15.32 11.96
CA TYR A 183 -0.58 -14.72 12.29
C TYR A 183 -0.71 -13.20 12.44
N PHE A 184 -0.38 -12.71 13.63
CA PHE A 184 -0.57 -11.33 14.03
C PHE A 184 0.75 -10.57 14.00
N GLY A 185 0.77 -9.53 13.17
CA GLY A 185 1.84 -8.56 12.98
C GLY A 185 2.39 -8.57 11.56
N ASN A 186 3.62 -8.08 11.35
CA ASN A 186 4.14 -7.91 9.99
C ASN A 186 4.58 -9.23 9.35
N ALA A 187 3.94 -9.64 8.26
CA ALA A 187 4.41 -10.69 7.36
C ALA A 187 4.34 -10.24 5.90
N VAL A 188 4.79 -9.01 5.65
CA VAL A 188 4.77 -8.38 4.33
C VAL A 188 6.19 -8.06 3.87
N VAL A 189 6.47 -8.30 2.59
CA VAL A 189 7.73 -7.87 1.96
C VAL A 189 7.45 -6.77 0.95
N ARG A 190 8.25 -5.71 1.02
CA ARG A 190 8.33 -4.68 0.00
C ARG A 190 9.13 -5.20 -1.19
N THR A 191 8.60 -4.96 -2.38
CA THR A 191 9.21 -5.27 -3.66
C THR A 191 9.03 -4.10 -4.60
N SER A 192 9.77 -4.08 -5.71
CA SER A 192 9.60 -3.03 -6.71
C SER A 192 9.85 -3.50 -8.13
N VAL A 193 9.39 -2.71 -9.11
CA VAL A 193 9.75 -2.85 -10.52
C VAL A 193 9.94 -1.46 -11.13
N SER A 194 10.87 -1.33 -12.08
CA SER A 194 11.03 -0.11 -12.86
C SER A 194 10.79 -0.32 -14.35
N ALA A 195 10.48 0.78 -15.01
CA ALA A 195 10.37 0.88 -16.46
C ALA A 195 10.64 2.33 -16.90
N ARG A 196 11.08 2.49 -18.16
CA ARG A 196 11.16 3.80 -18.80
C ARG A 196 9.77 4.38 -18.97
N VAL A 197 9.65 5.66 -18.70
CA VAL A 197 8.39 6.40 -18.86
C VAL A 197 7.88 6.31 -20.31
N GLY A 198 8.77 6.41 -21.30
CA GLY A 198 8.40 6.26 -22.71
C GLY A 198 7.71 4.93 -23.01
N ASP A 199 8.23 3.82 -22.47
CA ASP A 199 7.64 2.48 -22.65
C ASP A 199 6.29 2.35 -21.93
N LEU A 200 6.14 2.99 -20.77
CA LEU A 200 4.89 2.99 -20.02
C LEU A 200 3.78 3.75 -20.77
N LEU A 201 4.11 4.93 -21.31
CA LEU A 201 3.13 5.80 -21.96
C LEU A 201 2.77 5.34 -23.38
N SER A 202 3.78 4.99 -24.18
CA SER A 202 3.57 4.55 -25.58
C SER A 202 3.18 3.08 -25.72
N GLY A 203 3.54 2.24 -24.74
CA GLY A 203 3.27 0.81 -24.75
C GLY A 203 1.82 0.46 -24.38
N PRO A 204 1.38 -0.78 -24.71
CA PRO A 204 0.06 -1.27 -24.30
C PRO A 204 -0.02 -1.41 -22.77
N LEU A 205 -1.21 -1.25 -22.18
CA LEU A 205 -1.44 -1.42 -20.73
C LEU A 205 -0.87 -2.74 -20.19
N GLY A 206 -0.94 -3.81 -21.00
CA GLY A 206 -0.37 -5.11 -20.67
C GLY A 206 1.14 -5.13 -20.45
N PHE A 207 1.90 -4.18 -21.00
CA PHE A 207 3.35 -4.05 -20.73
C PHE A 207 3.60 -3.76 -19.26
N ALA A 208 2.99 -2.70 -18.73
CA ALA A 208 3.10 -2.33 -17.32
C ALA A 208 2.53 -3.44 -16.40
N ALA A 209 1.40 -4.06 -16.78
CA ALA A 209 0.83 -5.17 -16.02
C ALA A 209 1.74 -6.41 -15.95
N ARG A 210 2.47 -6.73 -17.02
CA ARG A 210 3.46 -7.81 -17.03
C ARG A 210 4.67 -7.49 -16.15
N ARG A 211 5.15 -6.24 -16.18
CA ARG A 211 6.23 -5.78 -15.28
C ARG A 211 5.83 -5.96 -13.81
N LEU A 212 4.60 -5.60 -13.45
CA LEU A 212 4.05 -5.80 -12.10
C LEU A 212 3.98 -7.27 -11.67
N ARG A 213 3.96 -8.23 -12.60
CA ARG A 213 4.04 -9.66 -12.26
C ARG A 213 5.36 -10.00 -11.54
N ALA A 214 6.47 -9.40 -11.95
CA ALA A 214 7.76 -9.61 -11.30
C ALA A 214 7.78 -9.05 -9.86
N ALA A 215 7.19 -7.87 -9.65
CA ALA A 215 7.10 -7.27 -8.32
C ALA A 215 6.16 -8.06 -7.39
N THR A 216 5.11 -8.72 -7.91
CA THR A 216 4.10 -9.41 -7.07
C THR A 216 4.28 -10.94 -7.01
N GLY A 217 5.34 -11.46 -7.64
CA GLY A 217 5.58 -12.89 -7.82
C GLY A 217 6.54 -13.53 -6.82
N GLN A 218 7.08 -12.76 -5.87
CA GLN A 218 8.10 -13.25 -4.93
C GLN A 218 7.53 -14.29 -3.94
N GLY A 219 8.33 -15.29 -3.58
CA GLY A 219 7.95 -16.43 -2.74
C GLY A 219 8.83 -16.56 -1.49
N ASP A 220 8.80 -17.74 -0.86
CA ASP A 220 9.48 -18.05 0.40
C ASP A 220 10.94 -17.58 0.46
N GLU A 221 11.78 -18.02 -0.48
CA GLU A 221 13.22 -17.70 -0.45
C GLU A 221 13.49 -16.19 -0.53
N TYR A 222 12.68 -15.44 -1.27
CA TYR A 222 12.81 -13.98 -1.29
C TYR A 222 12.52 -13.38 0.08
N ALA A 223 11.47 -13.83 0.77
CA ALA A 223 11.15 -13.36 2.11
C ALA A 223 12.24 -13.74 3.13
N ARG A 224 12.76 -14.98 3.08
CA ARG A 224 13.86 -15.43 3.94
C ARG A 224 15.11 -14.59 3.76
N SER A 225 15.46 -14.32 2.50
CA SER A 225 16.57 -13.46 2.13
C SER A 225 16.38 -12.00 2.61
N VAL A 226 15.16 -11.47 2.59
CA VAL A 226 14.85 -10.14 3.18
C VAL A 226 15.10 -10.14 4.69
N VAL A 227 14.61 -11.15 5.40
CA VAL A 227 14.81 -11.25 6.86
C VAL A 227 16.29 -11.28 7.20
N ASP A 228 17.06 -12.12 6.51
CA ASP A 228 18.51 -12.21 6.71
C ASP A 228 19.23 -10.90 6.39
N TYR A 229 18.82 -10.20 5.33
CA TYR A 229 19.37 -8.89 4.98
C TYR A 229 19.12 -7.87 6.11
N LEU A 230 17.90 -7.84 6.64
CA LEU A 230 17.51 -6.94 7.73
C LEU A 230 18.21 -7.28 9.06
N GLU A 231 18.57 -8.53 9.30
CA GLU A 231 19.37 -8.93 10.49
C GLU A 231 20.79 -8.35 10.43
N THR A 232 21.35 -8.23 9.22
CA THR A 232 22.69 -7.65 9.00
C THR A 232 22.66 -6.12 8.87
N ALA A 233 21.47 -5.52 8.88
CA ALA A 233 21.25 -4.13 8.55
C ALA A 233 21.46 -3.20 9.74
N ASP A 234 22.12 -2.05 9.50
CA ASP A 234 22.05 -0.94 10.46
C ASP A 234 20.70 -0.23 10.33
N MET A 235 19.80 -0.52 11.26
CA MET A 235 18.45 0.06 11.32
C MET A 235 18.44 1.58 11.49
N GLY A 236 19.53 2.18 11.99
CA GLY A 236 19.69 3.64 12.09
C GLY A 236 19.94 4.32 10.74
N ALA A 237 20.30 3.56 9.71
CA ALA A 237 20.58 4.02 8.35
C ALA A 237 19.38 3.86 7.40
N LEU A 238 18.19 3.52 7.91
CA LEU A 238 16.99 3.41 7.09
C LEU A 238 16.63 4.77 6.47
N PRO A 239 16.19 4.79 5.21
CA PRO A 239 16.00 6.02 4.48
C PRO A 239 14.83 6.81 5.06
N SER A 240 14.93 8.14 4.95
CA SER A 240 13.86 9.06 5.33
C SER A 240 12.57 8.75 4.55
N SER A 241 11.43 9.05 5.18
CA SER A 241 10.12 8.91 4.55
C SER A 241 10.00 9.76 3.29
N GLY A 242 9.50 9.17 2.20
CA GLY A 242 9.22 9.87 0.95
C GLY A 242 9.44 8.98 -0.26
N LEU A 243 9.14 9.51 -1.44
CA LEU A 243 9.42 8.89 -2.73
C LEU A 243 9.96 9.96 -3.69
N PRO A 244 10.85 9.60 -4.63
CA PRO A 244 11.14 10.44 -5.78
C PRO A 244 9.84 10.78 -6.53
N GLY A 245 9.75 11.97 -7.12
CA GLY A 245 8.59 12.39 -7.92
C GLY A 245 8.33 11.49 -9.14
N THR A 246 9.30 10.67 -9.55
CA THR A 246 9.13 9.66 -10.60
C THR A 246 8.39 8.41 -10.13
N ASP A 247 8.30 8.17 -8.83
CA ASP A 247 7.97 6.86 -8.28
C ASP A 247 6.56 6.83 -7.68
N LEU A 248 6.07 5.61 -7.48
CA LEU A 248 4.81 5.32 -6.79
C LEU A 248 5.00 4.21 -5.75
N ARG A 249 4.23 4.27 -4.67
CA ARG A 249 4.06 3.18 -3.72
C ARG A 249 2.59 2.80 -3.66
N VAL A 250 2.33 1.53 -3.93
CA VAL A 250 0.98 1.00 -4.05
C VAL A 250 0.75 -0.09 -3.00
N ILE A 251 -0.32 0.05 -2.24
CA ILE A 251 -0.74 -0.90 -1.21
C ILE A 251 -2.12 -1.45 -1.58
N SER A 252 -2.28 -2.77 -1.58
CA SER A 252 -3.57 -3.42 -1.78
C SER A 252 -4.21 -3.75 -0.44
N TRP A 253 -5.39 -3.22 -0.20
CA TRP A 253 -6.33 -3.69 0.83
C TRP A 253 -7.50 -4.48 0.21
N MET A 254 -7.49 -4.70 -1.12
CA MET A 254 -8.47 -5.57 -1.76
C MET A 254 -8.40 -6.98 -1.20
N GLY A 255 -9.57 -7.58 -0.96
CA GLY A 255 -9.70 -8.91 -0.39
C GLY A 255 -9.43 -8.98 1.12
N MET A 256 -9.09 -7.87 1.77
CA MET A 256 -9.12 -7.76 3.23
C MET A 256 -10.57 -7.47 3.66
N PRO A 257 -11.00 -7.98 4.82
CA PRO A 257 -12.38 -7.84 5.30
C PRO A 257 -12.62 -6.46 5.92
N SER A 258 -12.46 -5.45 5.08
CA SER A 258 -12.47 -4.04 5.43
C SER A 258 -13.87 -3.52 5.77
N HIS A 259 -14.92 -4.11 5.18
CA HIS A 259 -16.32 -3.72 5.41
C HIS A 259 -17.06 -4.62 6.42
N ASP A 260 -16.40 -5.64 6.97
CA ASP A 260 -17.01 -6.60 7.89
C ASP A 260 -16.97 -6.10 9.36
N ALA A 261 -16.50 -4.86 9.58
CA ALA A 261 -16.33 -4.25 10.89
C ALA A 261 -17.65 -3.65 11.42
N ASP A 262 -18.62 -4.49 11.72
CA ASP A 262 -19.91 -4.08 12.31
C ASP A 262 -19.83 -4.00 13.84
N PHE A 263 -19.88 -2.81 14.43
CA PHE A 263 -19.86 -2.63 15.89
C PHE A 263 -21.24 -2.76 16.57
N GLY A 264 -22.25 -3.24 15.84
CA GLY A 264 -23.67 -3.19 16.22
C GLY A 264 -24.42 -2.02 15.57
N TRP A 265 -23.75 -1.28 14.67
CA TRP A 265 -24.32 -0.14 13.92
C TRP A 265 -24.49 -0.44 12.42
N GLY A 266 -24.18 -1.67 11.99
CA GLY A 266 -24.09 -2.06 10.59
C GLY A 266 -22.68 -1.92 10.01
N GLU A 267 -22.53 -2.36 8.77
CA GLU A 267 -21.27 -2.26 8.02
C GLU A 267 -20.84 -0.80 7.78
N PRO A 268 -19.53 -0.51 7.73
CA PRO A 268 -19.04 0.84 7.45
C PRO A 268 -19.52 1.37 6.09
N ALA A 269 -20.10 2.56 6.06
CA ALA A 269 -20.49 3.23 4.82
C ALA A 269 -19.28 3.68 3.97
N LEU A 270 -18.14 3.95 4.62
CA LEU A 270 -16.88 4.31 3.99
C LEU A 270 -15.72 3.79 4.84
N LEU A 271 -14.73 3.20 4.16
CA LEU A 271 -13.42 2.94 4.71
C LEU A 271 -12.38 3.62 3.83
N ALA A 272 -11.48 4.37 4.46
CA ALA A 272 -10.41 5.08 3.77
C ALA A 272 -9.19 5.24 4.69
N PRO A 273 -7.98 5.33 4.11
CA PRO A 273 -6.81 5.76 4.86
C PRO A 273 -7.02 7.19 5.35
N ALA A 274 -6.78 7.42 6.65
CA ALA A 274 -6.89 8.76 7.22
C ALA A 274 -5.79 9.71 6.70
N LEU A 275 -4.63 9.16 6.31
CA LEU A 275 -3.46 9.88 5.81
C LEU A 275 -2.80 9.12 4.65
N MET A 276 -2.31 9.85 3.63
CA MET A 276 -1.57 9.27 2.49
C MET A 276 -0.03 9.46 2.59
N PHE A 277 0.45 10.10 3.65
CA PHE A 277 1.85 10.40 3.99
C PHE A 277 2.59 11.36 3.06
N TYR A 278 2.62 11.13 1.74
CA TYR A 278 3.39 11.91 0.75
C TYR A 278 2.88 11.68 -0.69
N PRO A 279 3.24 12.53 -1.67
CA PRO A 279 2.91 12.32 -3.07
C PRO A 279 3.40 10.97 -3.61
N GLY A 280 2.59 10.32 -4.45
CA GLY A 280 2.89 9.02 -5.06
C GLY A 280 2.43 7.82 -4.25
N PHE A 281 1.75 8.01 -3.11
CA PHE A 281 1.15 6.91 -2.36
C PHE A 281 -0.24 6.57 -2.91
N VAL A 282 -0.52 5.27 -3.06
CA VAL A 282 -1.78 4.74 -3.60
C VAL A 282 -2.28 3.56 -2.75
N TYR A 283 -3.56 3.56 -2.41
CA TYR A 283 -4.26 2.39 -1.87
C TYR A 283 -5.34 1.90 -2.85
N LEU A 284 -5.43 0.58 -3.03
CA LEU A 284 -6.57 -0.06 -3.68
C LEU A 284 -7.42 -0.76 -2.62
N MET A 285 -8.69 -0.41 -2.54
CA MET A 285 -9.64 -0.91 -1.54
C MET A 285 -10.87 -1.49 -2.24
N SER A 286 -11.39 -2.61 -1.76
CA SER A 286 -12.69 -3.10 -2.21
C SER A 286 -13.78 -2.13 -1.76
N CYS A 287 -14.74 -1.82 -2.63
CA CYS A 287 -15.96 -1.12 -2.22
C CYS A 287 -16.97 -2.12 -1.64
N PRO A 288 -17.91 -1.67 -0.79
CA PRO A 288 -18.99 -2.53 -0.32
C PRO A 288 -19.91 -2.96 -1.47
N GLY A 289 -20.55 -4.11 -1.32
CA GLY A 289 -21.47 -4.69 -2.29
C GLY A 289 -20.85 -5.71 -3.25
N LYS A 290 -21.71 -6.33 -4.08
CA LYS A 290 -21.34 -7.44 -4.99
C LYS A 290 -20.85 -6.99 -6.37
N GLY A 291 -20.76 -5.68 -6.61
CA GLY A 291 -20.44 -5.10 -7.92
C GLY A 291 -18.97 -5.28 -8.33
N GLY A 292 -18.07 -5.66 -7.41
CA GLY A 292 -16.64 -5.75 -7.69
C GLY A 292 -15.96 -4.39 -7.88
N ASP A 293 -16.61 -3.33 -7.38
CA ASP A 293 -16.10 -1.96 -7.42
C ASP A 293 -14.83 -1.81 -6.57
N VAL A 294 -13.93 -0.95 -7.03
CA VAL A 294 -12.65 -0.69 -6.37
C VAL A 294 -12.51 0.81 -6.14
N ALA A 295 -12.16 1.19 -4.91
CA ALA A 295 -11.75 2.54 -4.57
C ALA A 295 -10.23 2.67 -4.69
N VAL A 296 -9.78 3.62 -5.49
CA VAL A 296 -8.37 3.99 -5.66
C VAL A 296 -8.14 5.29 -4.88
N ALA A 297 -7.59 5.18 -3.67
CA ALA A 297 -7.13 6.36 -2.93
C ALA A 297 -5.72 6.71 -3.41
N VAL A 298 -5.54 7.90 -3.96
CA VAL A 298 -4.28 8.36 -4.54
C VAL A 298 -3.88 9.67 -3.89
N SER A 299 -2.58 9.86 -3.72
CA SER A 299 -1.98 11.13 -3.36
C SER A 299 -0.93 11.53 -4.39
N LEU A 300 -0.95 12.79 -4.78
CA LEU A 300 -0.01 13.37 -5.74
C LEU A 300 0.27 14.81 -5.32
N GLU A 301 1.21 15.44 -6.02
CA GLU A 301 1.46 16.86 -5.91
C GLU A 301 0.16 17.64 -6.23
N PRO A 302 -0.19 18.69 -5.47
CA PRO A 302 -1.48 19.39 -5.63
C PRO A 302 -1.77 19.86 -7.06
N ASP A 303 -0.76 20.36 -7.76
CA ASP A 303 -0.81 20.82 -9.15
C ASP A 303 -0.98 19.68 -10.17
N ARG A 304 -0.70 18.44 -9.78
CA ARG A 304 -0.76 17.25 -10.67
C ARG A 304 -2.02 16.43 -10.50
N LEU A 305 -2.66 16.49 -9.33
CA LEU A 305 -3.82 15.65 -9.02
C LEU A 305 -5.01 15.91 -9.96
N ALA A 306 -5.27 17.15 -10.34
CA ALA A 306 -6.37 17.49 -11.26
C ALA A 306 -6.16 16.80 -12.63
N ARG A 307 -4.96 16.98 -13.21
CA ARG A 307 -4.61 16.35 -14.49
C ARG A 307 -4.61 14.83 -14.41
N PHE A 308 -4.16 14.25 -13.29
CA PHE A 308 -4.25 12.81 -13.07
C PHE A 308 -5.68 12.30 -13.13
N ARG A 309 -6.64 13.00 -12.49
CA ARG A 309 -8.05 12.59 -12.46
C ARG A 309 -8.68 12.61 -13.85
N GLU A 310 -8.39 13.62 -14.64
CA GLU A 310 -8.82 13.71 -16.04
C GLU A 310 -8.32 12.50 -16.83
N LEU A 311 -7.00 12.29 -16.86
CA LEU A 311 -6.36 11.18 -17.58
C LEU A 311 -6.87 9.81 -17.12
N PHE A 312 -7.09 9.66 -15.80
CA PHE A 312 -7.55 8.41 -15.21
C PHE A 312 -8.92 7.98 -15.75
N PHE A 313 -9.85 8.93 -15.88
CA PHE A 313 -11.21 8.65 -16.36
C PHE A 313 -11.37 8.78 -17.87
N GLU A 314 -10.67 9.69 -18.55
CA GLU A 314 -10.68 9.82 -20.02
C GLU A 314 -10.30 8.49 -20.67
N GLU A 315 -9.22 7.87 -20.21
CA GLU A 315 -8.79 6.58 -20.73
C GLU A 315 -9.81 5.47 -20.44
N MET A 316 -10.55 5.52 -19.32
CA MET A 316 -11.60 4.53 -18.98
C MET A 316 -12.86 4.72 -19.81
N ALA A 317 -13.29 5.97 -20.03
CA ALA A 317 -14.44 6.29 -20.86
C ALA A 317 -14.20 5.87 -22.32
N ALA A 318 -12.96 5.92 -22.80
CA ALA A 318 -12.58 5.39 -24.11
C ALA A 318 -12.66 3.84 -24.22
N MET A 319 -13.01 3.13 -23.13
CA MET A 319 -13.19 1.68 -23.10
C MET A 319 -14.66 1.25 -23.02
N GLU A 320 -15.58 2.20 -22.82
CA GLU A 320 -17.04 2.00 -22.84
C GLU A 320 -17.57 2.11 -24.28
#